data_AF-A0A6N8NS59-F1
#
_entry.id   AF-A0A6N8NS59-F1
#
_cell.length_a   1.000
_cell.length_b   1.000
_cell.length_c   1.000
_cell.angle_alpha   90.00
_cell.angle_beta   90.00
_cell.angle_gamma   90.00
#
_symmetry.space_group_name_H-M   'P 1'
#
loop_
_entity.id
_entity.type
_entity.pdbx_description
1 polymer ?
#
loop_
_entity_poly.entity_id
_entity_poly.type
_entity_poly.pdbx_seq_one_letter_code
_entity_poly.pdbx_strand_id
1 'polypeptide(L)'
;EYLEGIARIWQQDDLPAELEAYINVVKHFNRSGQLRYYPGSPLIARQLLREQDSLQLTELHPSDYPLLRSEFQKDSRARVEKADGFQQLKAKLPPVSRRGLILIDPPYEMKTDYQAVVSGIAEGYKRFATGTYALWYPVVLRQQIKRMIHDLEATGIRKILQIELAVLPDSDRR
;
A
#
# COMPACT_ATOMS: atom_id res chain seq x y z
N GLU A 1 1.56 15.01 -12.32
CA GLU A 1 2.12 14.00 -11.39
C GLU A 1 2.82 12.84 -12.10
N TYR A 2 2.13 11.93 -12.81
CA TYR A 2 2.80 10.73 -13.36
C TYR A 2 3.98 11.01 -14.31
N LEU A 3 3.93 12.11 -15.08
CA LEU A 3 4.99 12.60 -15.96
C LEU A 3 6.30 12.92 -15.21
N GLU A 4 6.19 13.19 -13.91
CA GLU A 4 7.31 13.52 -13.02
C GLU A 4 7.68 12.37 -12.06
N GLY A 5 6.93 11.27 -12.12
CA GLY A 5 7.18 10.04 -11.36
C GLY A 5 7.56 8.89 -12.29
N ILE A 6 6.67 7.91 -12.43
CA ILE A 6 6.92 6.68 -13.20
C ILE A 6 7.41 6.92 -14.63
N ALA A 7 6.94 7.97 -15.30
CA ALA A 7 7.34 8.30 -16.67
C ALA A 7 8.85 8.58 -16.79
N ARG A 8 9.49 9.06 -15.72
CA ARG A 8 10.93 9.34 -15.67
C ARG A 8 11.80 8.10 -15.48
N ILE A 9 11.24 6.97 -15.04
CA ILE A 9 12.04 5.78 -14.65
C ILE A 9 11.73 4.53 -15.48
N TRP A 10 10.51 4.39 -16.03
CA TRP A 10 10.06 3.10 -16.59
C TRP A 10 10.72 2.64 -17.90
N GLN A 11 11.48 3.53 -18.55
CA GLN A 11 12.20 3.29 -19.81
C GLN A 11 13.71 3.63 -19.68
N GLN A 12 14.24 3.77 -18.46
CA GLN A 12 15.66 4.02 -18.28
C GLN A 12 16.47 2.77 -18.59
N ASP A 13 17.59 2.95 -19.29
CA ASP A 13 18.51 1.86 -19.66
C ASP A 13 19.34 1.38 -18.46
N ASP A 14 19.62 2.27 -17.51
CA ASP A 14 20.39 2.04 -16.29
C ASP A 14 19.50 1.74 -15.06
N LEU A 15 18.33 1.13 -15.29
CA LEU A 15 17.40 0.79 -14.23
C LEU A 15 18.06 -0.15 -13.19
N PRO A 16 18.07 0.22 -11.89
CA PRO A 16 18.55 -0.67 -10.83
C PRO A 16 17.77 -1.98 -10.77
N ALA A 17 18.48 -3.09 -10.51
CA ALA A 17 17.90 -4.44 -10.47
C ALA A 17 16.73 -4.56 -9.48
N GLU A 18 16.77 -3.80 -8.37
CA GLU A 18 15.73 -3.76 -7.35
C GLU A 18 14.38 -3.25 -7.86
N LEU A 19 14.37 -2.47 -8.96
CA LEU A 19 13.16 -1.91 -9.55
C LEU A 19 12.57 -2.78 -10.67
N GLU A 20 13.29 -3.79 -11.16
CA GLU A 20 12.88 -4.59 -12.32
C GLU A 20 11.51 -5.23 -12.13
N ALA A 21 11.25 -5.86 -10.99
CA ALA A 21 9.98 -6.53 -10.72
C ALA A 21 8.80 -5.55 -10.83
N TYR A 22 8.95 -4.34 -10.28
CA TYR A 22 7.93 -3.29 -10.36
C TYR A 22 7.76 -2.76 -11.80
N ILE A 23 8.85 -2.43 -12.48
CA ILE A 23 8.81 -1.89 -13.84
C ILE A 23 8.27 -2.93 -14.83
N ASN A 24 8.56 -4.22 -14.65
CA ASN A 24 8.02 -5.29 -15.49
C ASN A 24 6.49 -5.39 -15.37
N VAL A 25 5.93 -5.17 -14.18
CA VAL A 25 4.47 -5.06 -14.02
C VAL A 25 3.94 -3.84 -14.78
N VAL A 26 4.57 -2.67 -14.66
CA VAL A 26 4.15 -1.47 -15.41
C VAL A 26 4.18 -1.73 -16.91
N LYS A 27 5.25 -2.35 -17.44
CA LYS A 27 5.38 -2.72 -18.86
C LYS A 27 4.32 -3.74 -19.29
N HIS A 28 3.95 -4.70 -18.44
CA HIS A 28 2.90 -5.69 -18.74
C HIS A 28 1.56 -5.04 -19.12
N PHE A 29 1.20 -3.93 -18.46
CA PHE A 29 -0.02 -3.17 -18.72
C PHE A 29 0.11 -2.13 -19.84
N ASN A 30 1.32 -1.92 -20.39
CA ASN A 30 1.63 -0.90 -21.39
C ASN A 30 2.44 -1.47 -22.56
N ARG A 31 1.99 -2.60 -23.12
CA ARG A 31 2.73 -3.36 -24.16
C ARG A 31 2.97 -2.58 -25.46
N SER A 32 2.22 -1.51 -25.69
CA SER A 32 2.41 -0.63 -26.85
C SER A 32 3.66 0.25 -26.77
N GLY A 33 4.36 0.25 -25.62
CA GLY A 33 5.46 1.18 -25.36
C GLY A 33 5.00 2.60 -25.00
N GLN A 34 3.69 2.87 -24.99
CA GLN A 34 3.12 4.13 -24.52
C GLN A 34 2.53 3.96 -23.12
N LEU A 35 2.86 4.88 -22.21
CA LEU A 35 2.34 4.88 -20.85
C LEU A 35 0.89 5.41 -20.84
N ARG A 36 -0.07 4.49 -20.74
CA ARG A 36 -1.52 4.79 -20.70
C ARG A 36 -2.17 4.34 -19.40
N TYR A 37 -1.67 3.26 -18.82
CA TYR A 37 -2.22 2.65 -17.61
C TYR A 37 -1.14 2.58 -16.53
N TYR A 38 -1.52 2.83 -15.30
CA TYR A 38 -0.63 2.65 -14.15
C TYR A 38 -1.23 1.62 -13.21
N PRO A 39 -0.55 0.49 -12.95
CA PRO A 39 -1.08 -0.54 -12.07
C PRO A 39 -1.04 -0.10 -10.62
N GLY A 40 -2.22 -0.03 -9.97
CA GLY A 40 -2.30 0.16 -8.52
C GLY A 40 -1.74 -1.03 -7.74
N SER A 41 -1.59 -0.88 -6.42
CA SER A 41 -1.06 -1.92 -5.54
C SER A 41 -1.76 -3.28 -5.65
N PRO A 42 -3.09 -3.39 -5.89
CA PRO A 42 -3.71 -4.69 -6.09
C PRO A 42 -3.20 -5.41 -7.33
N LEU A 43 -3.01 -4.68 -8.44
CA LEU A 43 -2.53 -5.25 -9.70
C LEU A 43 -1.05 -5.61 -9.64
N ILE A 44 -0.24 -4.83 -8.92
CA ILE A 44 1.15 -5.21 -8.61
C ILE A 44 1.17 -6.53 -7.85
N ALA A 45 0.40 -6.64 -6.77
CA ALA A 45 0.30 -7.88 -6.01
C ALA A 45 -0.19 -9.04 -6.90
N ARG A 46 -1.23 -8.84 -7.71
CA ARG A 46 -1.79 -9.88 -8.61
C ARG A 46 -0.75 -10.51 -9.53
N GLN A 47 0.14 -9.68 -10.10
CA GLN A 47 1.17 -10.13 -11.04
C GLN A 47 2.38 -10.77 -10.36
N LEU A 48 2.70 -10.36 -9.11
CA LEU A 48 3.88 -10.85 -8.40
C LEU A 48 3.60 -12.04 -7.48
N LEU A 49 2.37 -12.21 -7.01
CA LEU A 49 1.96 -13.35 -6.19
C LEU A 49 1.92 -14.64 -7.00
N ARG A 50 2.26 -15.75 -6.35
CA ARG A 50 2.23 -17.09 -6.97
C ARG A 50 0.84 -17.70 -6.87
N GLU A 51 0.65 -18.88 -7.45
CA GLU A 51 -0.64 -19.59 -7.46
C GLU A 51 -1.14 -19.95 -6.06
N GLN A 52 -0.22 -20.27 -5.13
CA GLN A 52 -0.53 -20.68 -3.76
C GLN A 52 -0.75 -19.52 -2.77
N ASP A 53 -0.47 -18.28 -3.18
CA ASP A 53 -0.64 -17.12 -2.32
C ASP A 53 -2.08 -16.56 -2.47
N SER A 54 -2.57 -15.81 -1.48
CA SER A 54 -3.94 -15.24 -1.48
C SER A 54 -3.96 -13.73 -1.31
N LEU A 55 -4.94 -13.04 -1.88
CA LEU A 55 -5.18 -11.60 -1.73
C LEU A 55 -6.45 -11.32 -0.96
N GLN A 56 -6.40 -10.33 -0.08
CA GLN A 56 -7.58 -9.75 0.57
C GLN A 56 -7.55 -8.25 0.35
N LEU A 57 -8.56 -7.75 -0.35
CA LEU A 57 -8.61 -6.37 -0.85
C LEU A 57 -9.90 -5.73 -0.38
N THR A 58 -9.81 -4.50 0.11
CA THR A 58 -10.96 -3.71 0.55
C THR A 58 -10.93 -2.31 -0.02
N GLU A 59 -12.09 -1.87 -0.52
CA GLU A 59 -12.30 -0.52 -1.03
C GLU A 59 -13.68 -0.05 -0.58
N LEU A 60 -13.77 1.15 0.00
CA LEU A 60 -15.03 1.74 0.46
C LEU A 60 -15.71 2.57 -0.65
N HIS A 61 -14.91 3.17 -1.52
CA HIS A 61 -15.40 4.11 -2.52
C HIS A 61 -16.37 3.42 -3.50
N PRO A 62 -17.59 3.95 -3.68
CA PRO A 62 -18.64 3.27 -4.45
C PRO A 62 -18.31 3.11 -5.94
N SER A 63 -17.47 3.98 -6.50
CA SER A 63 -17.08 3.92 -7.91
C SER A 63 -15.86 3.03 -8.13
N ASP A 64 -14.93 2.96 -7.18
CA ASP A 64 -13.69 2.20 -7.34
C ASP A 64 -13.85 0.74 -6.94
N TYR A 65 -14.70 0.42 -5.96
CA TYR A 65 -14.95 -0.97 -5.56
C TYR A 65 -15.42 -1.85 -6.74
N PRO A 66 -16.38 -1.45 -7.59
CA PRO A 66 -16.76 -2.23 -8.77
C PRO A 66 -15.61 -2.48 -9.76
N LEU A 67 -14.75 -1.48 -9.97
CA LEU A 67 -13.56 -1.58 -10.84
C LEU A 67 -12.53 -2.52 -10.22
N LEU A 68 -12.24 -2.37 -8.93
CA LEU A 68 -11.36 -3.27 -8.21
C LEU A 68 -11.89 -4.70 -8.27
N ARG A 69 -13.20 -4.89 -8.04
CA ARG A 69 -13.81 -6.22 -8.10
C ARG A 69 -13.69 -6.83 -9.51
N SER A 70 -13.90 -6.05 -10.57
CA SER A 70 -13.81 -6.57 -11.95
C SER A 70 -12.42 -7.07 -12.31
N GLU A 71 -11.36 -6.45 -11.80
CA GLU A 71 -9.97 -6.89 -11.99
C GLU A 71 -9.67 -8.28 -11.41
N PHE A 72 -10.47 -8.76 -10.47
CA PHE A 72 -10.22 -10.03 -9.77
C PHE A 72 -11.35 -11.07 -9.95
N GLN A 73 -12.35 -10.82 -10.80
CA GLN A 73 -13.46 -11.76 -11.02
C GLN A 73 -13.02 -13.16 -11.48
N LYS A 74 -11.86 -13.25 -12.14
CA LYS A 74 -11.30 -14.50 -12.67
C LYS A 74 -10.11 -15.02 -11.86
N ASP A 75 -9.78 -14.40 -10.74
CA ASP A 75 -8.65 -14.78 -9.90
C ASP A 75 -9.14 -15.34 -8.57
N SER A 76 -9.17 -16.66 -8.45
CA SER A 76 -9.67 -17.36 -7.26
C SER A 76 -8.81 -17.14 -6.00
N ARG A 77 -7.60 -16.59 -6.15
CA ARG A 77 -6.71 -16.24 -5.03
C ARG A 77 -7.21 -15.01 -4.27
N ALA A 78 -8.04 -14.18 -4.90
CA ALA A 78 -8.41 -12.88 -4.40
C ALA A 78 -9.83 -12.84 -3.81
N ARG A 79 -9.95 -12.17 -2.67
CA ARG A 79 -11.22 -11.78 -2.07
C ARG A 79 -11.30 -10.26 -2.02
N VAL A 80 -12.29 -9.69 -2.71
CA VAL A 80 -12.54 -8.25 -2.77
C VAL A 80 -13.82 -7.93 -2.01
N GLU A 81 -13.76 -7.06 -1.02
CA GLU A 81 -14.91 -6.65 -0.21
C GLU A 81 -15.09 -5.13 -0.21
N LYS A 82 -16.35 -4.68 -0.20
CA LYS A 82 -16.68 -3.27 0.05
C LYS A 82 -16.81 -3.05 1.55
N ALA A 83 -15.71 -2.80 2.24
CA ALA A 83 -15.65 -2.75 3.69
C ALA A 83 -14.53 -1.81 4.17
N ASP A 84 -14.60 -1.42 5.45
CA ASP A 84 -13.55 -0.67 6.11
C ASP A 84 -12.26 -1.50 6.21
N GLY A 85 -11.16 -0.96 5.66
CA GLY A 85 -9.83 -1.58 5.66
C GLY A 85 -9.24 -1.75 7.06
N PHE A 86 -9.44 -0.80 7.98
CA PHE A 86 -8.92 -0.90 9.34
C PHE A 86 -9.62 -2.01 10.13
N GLN A 87 -10.89 -2.27 9.84
CA GLN A 87 -11.61 -3.41 10.43
C GLN A 87 -11.01 -4.75 10.00
N GLN A 88 -10.43 -4.84 8.79
CA GLN A 88 -9.82 -6.08 8.29
C GLN A 88 -8.59 -6.48 9.08
N LEU A 89 -7.85 -5.53 9.65
CA LEU A 89 -6.70 -5.81 10.52
C LEU A 89 -7.10 -6.62 11.76
N LYS A 90 -8.35 -6.51 12.20
CA LYS A 90 -8.92 -7.33 13.28
C LYS A 90 -9.52 -8.63 12.76
N ALA A 91 -10.25 -8.57 11.64
CA ALA A 91 -11.08 -9.68 11.16
C ALA A 91 -10.29 -10.76 10.39
N LYS A 92 -9.16 -10.37 9.77
CA LYS A 92 -8.44 -11.20 8.80
C LYS A 92 -7.07 -11.66 9.27
N LEU A 93 -6.61 -11.15 10.41
CA LEU A 93 -5.33 -11.51 11.00
C LEU A 93 -5.52 -12.37 12.26
N PRO A 94 -4.68 -13.38 12.48
CA PRO A 94 -3.58 -13.84 11.60
C PRO A 94 -4.07 -14.63 10.38
N PRO A 95 -3.35 -14.60 9.25
CA PRO A 95 -3.69 -15.42 8.09
C PRO A 95 -3.41 -16.91 8.37
N VAL A 96 -4.13 -17.80 7.69
CA VAL A 96 -3.95 -19.26 7.81
C VAL A 96 -2.52 -19.69 7.47
N SER A 97 -1.90 -19.05 6.47
CA SER A 97 -0.51 -19.28 6.04
C SER A 97 0.55 -18.86 7.05
N ARG A 98 0.18 -18.05 8.07
CA ARG A 98 1.09 -17.42 9.05
C ARG A 98 2.21 -16.57 8.42
N ARG A 99 2.05 -16.19 7.15
CA ARG A 99 2.96 -15.32 6.40
C ARG A 99 2.13 -14.28 5.65
N GLY A 100 2.55 -13.02 5.66
CA GLY A 100 1.80 -11.97 4.98
C GLY A 100 2.49 -10.63 4.95
N LEU A 101 2.20 -9.89 3.88
CA LEU A 101 2.39 -8.46 3.76
C LEU A 101 1.03 -7.78 3.95
N ILE A 102 0.98 -6.78 4.82
CA ILE A 102 -0.18 -5.94 5.06
C ILE A 102 0.18 -4.54 4.59
N LEU A 103 -0.41 -4.11 3.47
CA LEU A 103 -0.29 -2.74 2.99
C LEU A 103 -1.43 -1.90 3.58
N ILE A 104 -1.08 -0.77 4.20
CA ILE A 104 -2.01 0.21 4.76
C ILE A 104 -1.72 1.52 4.05
N ASP A 105 -2.68 1.98 3.25
CA ASP A 105 -2.52 3.12 2.35
C ASP A 105 -3.84 3.92 2.30
N PRO A 106 -4.21 4.62 3.39
CA PRO A 106 -5.42 5.41 3.42
C PRO A 106 -5.23 6.73 2.65
N PRO A 107 -6.31 7.41 2.24
CA PRO A 107 -6.21 8.66 1.48
C PRO A 107 -5.76 9.87 2.33
N TYR A 108 -5.78 9.78 3.66
CA TYR A 108 -5.47 10.87 4.60
C TYR A 108 -6.34 12.12 4.42
N GLU A 109 -7.56 11.94 3.90
CA GLU A 109 -8.56 13.01 3.78
C GLU A 109 -9.08 13.44 5.17
N MET A 110 -9.17 12.49 6.10
CA MET A 110 -9.63 12.76 7.46
C MET A 110 -8.43 12.85 8.40
N LYS A 111 -8.40 13.88 9.26
CA LYS A 111 -7.34 14.03 10.28
C LYS A 111 -7.22 12.81 11.18
N THR A 112 -8.31 12.08 11.36
CA THR A 112 -8.38 10.84 12.15
C THR A 112 -7.58 9.70 11.53
N ASP A 113 -7.25 9.75 10.23
CA ASP A 113 -6.52 8.68 9.55
C ASP A 113 -5.15 8.45 10.18
N TYR A 114 -4.46 9.52 10.60
CA TYR A 114 -3.18 9.45 11.31
C TYR A 114 -3.26 8.65 12.62
N GLN A 115 -4.37 8.74 13.35
CA GLN A 115 -4.56 7.93 14.57
C GLN A 115 -5.10 6.53 14.25
N ALA A 116 -5.92 6.41 13.21
CA ALA A 116 -6.51 5.15 12.76
C ALA A 116 -5.43 4.17 12.28
N VAL A 117 -4.41 4.64 11.55
CA VAL A 117 -3.31 3.79 11.09
C VAL A 117 -2.50 3.21 12.25
N VAL A 118 -2.17 4.02 13.27
CA VAL A 118 -1.43 3.55 14.44
C VAL A 118 -2.24 2.52 15.23
N SER A 119 -3.51 2.83 15.49
CA SER A 119 -4.42 1.93 16.22
C SER A 119 -4.67 0.64 15.44
N GLY A 120 -4.82 0.74 14.12
CA GLY A 120 -4.98 -0.40 13.21
C GLY A 120 -3.76 -1.31 13.20
N ILE A 121 -2.55 -0.74 13.08
CA ILE A 121 -1.28 -1.49 13.15
C ILE A 121 -1.15 -2.18 14.51
N ALA A 122 -1.42 -1.48 15.62
CA ALA A 122 -1.34 -2.06 16.96
C ALA A 122 -2.28 -3.28 17.11
N GLU A 123 -3.52 -3.15 16.63
CA GLU A 123 -4.50 -4.25 16.65
C GLU A 123 -4.11 -5.42 15.74
N GLY A 124 -3.59 -5.13 14.55
CA GLY A 124 -3.07 -6.14 13.63
C GLY A 124 -1.86 -6.87 14.21
N TYR A 125 -0.87 -6.13 14.70
CA TYR A 125 0.37 -6.67 15.26
C TYR A 125 0.12 -7.53 16.51
N LYS A 126 -0.83 -7.12 17.37
CA LYS A 126 -1.27 -7.93 18.51
C LYS A 126 -1.74 -9.34 18.10
N ARG A 127 -2.32 -9.49 16.90
CA ARG A 127 -2.81 -10.76 16.36
C ARG A 127 -1.77 -11.48 15.50
N PHE A 128 -0.92 -10.73 14.81
CA PHE A 128 0.05 -11.25 13.85
C PHE A 128 1.38 -10.49 13.88
N ALA A 129 2.09 -10.61 15.00
CA ALA A 129 3.34 -9.89 15.26
C ALA A 129 4.50 -10.21 14.30
N THR A 130 4.41 -11.31 13.54
CA THR A 130 5.43 -11.72 12.57
C THR A 130 5.12 -11.27 11.14
N GLY A 131 3.98 -10.61 10.91
CA GLY A 131 3.63 -10.03 9.61
C GLY A 131 4.52 -8.86 9.25
N THR A 132 4.71 -8.62 7.95
CA THR A 132 5.30 -7.37 7.47
C THR A 132 4.19 -6.36 7.25
N TYR A 133 4.28 -5.21 7.91
CA TYR A 133 3.33 -4.10 7.76
C TYR A 133 4.03 -2.98 7.02
N ALA A 134 3.46 -2.58 5.88
CA ALA A 134 3.92 -1.44 5.09
C ALA A 134 2.85 -0.35 5.16
N LEU A 135 3.21 0.80 5.73
CA LEU A 135 2.34 1.97 5.84
C LEU A 135 2.86 3.05 4.90
N TRP A 136 2.01 3.51 3.97
CA TRP A 136 2.26 4.74 3.23
C TRP A 136 1.76 5.94 4.02
N TYR A 137 2.48 7.07 3.99
CA TYR A 137 2.05 8.32 4.60
C TYR A 137 2.54 9.54 3.79
N PRO A 138 1.73 10.61 3.65
CA PRO A 138 2.16 11.85 3.01
C PRO A 138 2.73 12.85 4.02
N VAL A 139 3.76 13.60 3.64
CA VAL A 139 4.29 14.72 4.45
C VAL A 139 3.67 16.04 3.98
N VAL A 140 2.44 16.31 4.39
CA VAL A 140 1.80 17.63 4.15
C VAL A 140 2.16 18.61 5.27
N LEU A 141 2.07 18.17 6.53
CA LEU A 141 2.57 18.91 7.70
C LEU A 141 3.44 17.99 8.53
N ARG A 142 4.74 18.31 8.62
CA ARG A 142 5.74 17.50 9.34
C ARG A 142 5.31 17.16 10.76
N GLN A 143 4.63 18.08 11.45
CA GLN A 143 4.18 17.87 12.82
C GLN A 143 3.16 16.72 12.96
N GLN A 144 2.32 16.48 11.94
CA GLN A 144 1.39 15.35 11.94
C GLN A 144 2.14 14.02 11.88
N ILE A 145 3.19 13.96 11.05
CA ILE A 145 4.04 12.77 10.90
C ILE A 145 4.88 12.52 12.15
N LYS A 146 5.46 13.58 12.74
CA LYS A 146 6.18 13.46 14.02
C LYS A 146 5.29 12.88 15.12
N ARG A 147 4.03 13.34 15.21
CA ARG A 147 3.07 12.80 16.17
C ARG A 147 2.69 11.35 15.85
N MET A 148 2.41 11.03 14.59
CA MET A 148 2.07 9.66 14.18
C MET A 148 3.22 8.67 14.48
N ILE A 149 4.47 9.06 14.23
CA ILE A 149 5.66 8.25 14.56
C ILE A 149 5.79 8.08 16.07
N HIS A 150 5.63 9.15 16.85
CA HIS A 150 5.65 9.07 18.31
C HIS A 150 4.57 8.13 18.85
N ASP A 151 3.33 8.24 18.33
CA ASP A 151 2.22 7.37 18.71
C ASP A 151 2.51 5.90 18.31
N LEU A 152 3.20 5.67 17.18
CA LEU A 152 3.62 4.34 16.74
C LEU A 152 4.74 3.77 17.62
N GLU A 153 5.72 4.56 18.02
CA GLU A 153 6.76 4.17 18.99
C GLU A 153 6.15 3.79 20.35
N ALA A 154 5.14 4.55 20.80
CA ALA A 154 4.43 4.31 22.06
C ALA A 154 3.70 2.95 22.09
N THR A 155 3.47 2.31 20.93
CA THR A 155 2.92 0.93 20.89
C THR A 155 3.91 -0.12 21.41
N GLY A 156 5.21 0.20 21.50
CA GLY A 156 6.27 -0.73 21.88
C GLY A 156 6.68 -1.71 20.78
N ILE A 157 6.10 -1.62 19.57
CA ILE A 157 6.49 -2.45 18.42
C ILE A 157 7.95 -2.18 18.07
N ARG A 158 8.70 -3.25 17.82
CA ARG A 158 10.13 -3.22 17.50
C ARG A 158 10.35 -3.50 16.01
N LYS A 159 11.54 -3.18 15.51
CA LYS A 159 11.96 -3.42 14.11
C LYS A 159 11.09 -2.65 13.11
N ILE A 160 10.90 -1.36 13.37
CA ILE A 160 10.23 -0.43 12.47
C ILE A 160 11.30 0.27 11.63
N LEU A 161 11.17 0.20 10.30
CA LEU A 161 12.00 0.93 9.35
C LEU A 161 11.19 2.08 8.76
N GLN A 162 11.81 3.24 8.63
CA GLN A 162 11.24 4.41 7.95
C GLN A 162 12.00 4.66 6.64
N ILE A 163 11.27 4.79 5.55
CA ILE A 163 11.80 5.15 4.22
C ILE A 163 10.97 6.34 3.75
N GLU A 164 11.63 7.46 3.47
CA GLU A 164 10.97 8.70 3.05
C GLU A 164 11.70 9.31 1.86
N LEU A 165 10.94 9.79 0.88
CA LEU A 165 11.44 10.53 -0.28
C LEU A 165 10.75 11.90 -0.32
N ALA A 166 11.54 12.96 -0.18
CA ALA A 166 11.07 14.33 -0.25
C ALA A 166 11.45 14.95 -1.60
N VAL A 167 10.47 15.49 -2.32
CA VAL A 167 10.70 16.23 -3.59
C VAL A 167 10.99 17.73 -3.35
N LEU A 168 10.58 18.23 -2.17
CA LEU A 168 10.78 19.59 -1.68
C LEU A 168 11.05 19.55 -0.17
N PRO A 169 11.71 20.57 0.40
CA PRO A 169 11.85 20.67 1.86
C PRO A 169 10.49 20.86 2.54
N ASP A 170 10.43 20.54 3.84
CA ASP A 170 9.25 20.79 4.68
C ASP A 170 8.81 22.25 4.59
N SER A 171 7.50 22.48 4.53
CA SER A 171 6.90 23.81 4.52
C SER A 171 5.70 23.89 5.47
N ASP A 172 5.51 25.05 6.08
CA ASP A 172 4.32 25.36 6.88
C ASP A 172 3.13 25.85 6.02
N ARG A 173 3.30 25.89 4.69
CA ARG A 173 2.24 26.31 3.76
C ARG A 173 1.44 25.11 3.29
N ARG A 174 0.12 25.19 3.46
CA ARG A 174 -0.84 24.32 2.77
C ARG A 174 -0.94 24.69 1.30
#